data_AF-A0A9N7JN21-F1
#
_entry.id   AF-A0A9N7JN21-F1
#
_cell.length_a   1.000
_cell.length_b   1.000
_cell.length_c   1.000
_cell.angle_alpha   90.00
_cell.angle_beta   90.00
_cell.angle_gamma   90.00
#
_symmetry.space_group_name_H-M   'P 1'
#
loop_
_entity.id
_entity.type
_entity.pdbx_description
1 polymer ?
#
loop_
_entity_poly.entity_id
_entity_poly.type
_entity_poly.pdbx_seq_one_letter_code
_entity_poly.pdbx_strand_id
1 'polypeptide(L)'
;MKYKKSFKLLLMMFILSTIVCTSVKAYTIYTVDEKVTIETENRNLYKVSYENFYLKAKKIIPNNTAEVGYCIDIEKTYPSGEVFSKIDKIDTRATGVLAAGYPNKTKEELGLDNNDEAYFATQIALWSAIEGYDVYKITGDNPKIITAIRNIYNNGINNIVGKNNYESRVYYVNDNIQKVILLSRKQVIEEPPTSEGNQPPTPEENPPIMGK
;
A
#
# COMPACT_ATOMS: atom_id res chain seq x y z
N MET A 1 43.82 47.00 -19.98
CA MET A 1 42.58 46.89 -19.15
C MET A 1 41.42 46.12 -19.83
N LYS A 2 41.66 45.25 -20.83
CA LYS A 2 40.60 44.47 -21.51
C LYS A 2 40.30 43.10 -20.86
N TYR A 3 41.31 42.47 -20.25
CA TYR A 3 41.21 41.14 -19.62
C TYR A 3 40.34 41.09 -18.35
N LYS A 4 40.26 42.18 -17.58
CA LYS A 4 39.42 42.22 -16.35
C LYS A 4 37.92 42.27 -16.64
N LYS A 5 37.51 42.82 -17.79
CA LYS A 5 36.08 42.87 -18.20
C LYS A 5 35.62 41.54 -18.78
N SER A 6 36.45 40.89 -19.59
CA SER A 6 36.15 39.55 -20.14
C SER A 6 36.14 38.46 -19.05
N PHE A 7 37.01 38.56 -18.03
CA PHE A 7 36.99 37.65 -16.88
C PHE A 7 35.70 37.77 -16.05
N LYS A 8 35.21 38.99 -15.81
CA LYS A 8 33.92 39.22 -15.13
C LYS A 8 32.73 38.67 -15.93
N LEU A 9 32.76 38.77 -17.26
CA LEU A 9 31.72 38.24 -18.13
C LEU A 9 31.70 36.70 -18.13
N LEU A 10 32.88 36.07 -18.16
CA LEU A 10 33.00 34.61 -18.09
C LEU A 10 32.51 34.06 -16.74
N LEU A 11 32.86 34.72 -15.64
CA LEU A 11 32.43 34.35 -14.29
C LEU A 11 30.91 34.47 -14.11
N MET A 12 30.31 35.53 -14.68
CA MET A 12 28.85 35.74 -14.66
C MET A 12 28.10 34.66 -15.45
N MET A 13 28.63 34.22 -16.59
CA MET A 13 28.06 33.11 -17.36
C MET A 13 28.17 31.76 -16.65
N PHE A 14 29.25 31.53 -15.89
CA PHE A 14 29.43 30.31 -15.10
C PHE A 14 28.42 30.24 -13.94
N ILE A 15 28.19 31.36 -13.24
CA ILE A 15 27.19 31.46 -12.15
C ILE A 15 25.76 31.30 -12.69
N LEU A 16 25.46 31.87 -13.86
CA LEU A 16 24.15 31.70 -14.49
C LEU A 16 23.92 30.24 -14.94
N SER A 17 24.96 29.57 -15.45
CA SER A 17 24.92 28.15 -15.82
C SER A 17 24.70 27.24 -14.61
N THR A 18 25.32 27.51 -13.45
CA THR A 18 25.09 26.70 -12.24
C THR A 18 23.68 26.88 -11.70
N ILE A 19 23.12 28.10 -11.74
CA ILE A 19 21.72 28.38 -11.35
C ILE A 19 20.75 27.60 -12.24
N VAL A 20 20.95 27.61 -13.56
CA VAL A 20 20.11 26.85 -14.51
C VAL A 20 20.29 25.33 -14.33
N CYS A 21 21.48 24.84 -14.02
CA CYS A 21 21.69 23.40 -13.77
C CYS A 21 21.05 22.91 -12.46
N THR A 22 20.94 23.77 -11.43
CA THR A 22 20.26 23.40 -10.17
C THR A 22 18.74 23.35 -10.30
N SER A 23 18.14 24.17 -11.18
CA SER A 23 16.69 24.16 -11.41
C SER A 23 16.24 22.96 -12.26
N VAL A 24 17.09 22.43 -13.14
CA VAL A 24 16.75 21.22 -13.92
C VAL A 24 16.68 19.98 -13.01
N LYS A 25 17.56 19.84 -12.02
CA LYS A 25 17.53 18.71 -11.06
C LYS A 25 16.31 18.70 -10.16
N ALA A 26 15.73 19.86 -9.86
CA ALA A 26 14.51 19.98 -9.07
C ALA A 26 13.23 19.65 -9.88
N TYR A 27 13.29 19.74 -11.22
CA TYR A 27 12.12 19.56 -12.08
C TYR A 27 12.01 18.14 -12.67
N THR A 28 13.08 17.34 -12.63
CA THR A 28 13.06 15.97 -13.18
C THR A 28 12.86 14.86 -12.15
N ILE A 29 12.18 15.13 -11.03
CA ILE A 29 11.37 14.08 -10.38
C ILE A 29 10.00 14.14 -11.07
N TYR A 30 10.00 13.82 -12.36
CA TYR A 30 8.76 13.51 -13.06
C TYR A 30 8.20 12.27 -12.36
N THR A 31 7.08 12.47 -11.68
CA THR A 31 6.14 11.41 -11.34
C THR A 31 6.03 10.49 -12.55
N VAL A 32 6.57 9.27 -12.43
CA VAL A 32 6.16 8.22 -13.37
C VAL A 32 4.66 8.13 -13.16
N ASP A 33 3.90 8.57 -14.15
CA ASP A 33 2.44 8.43 -14.21
C ASP A 33 2.17 6.93 -14.20
N GLU A 34 2.05 6.40 -12.99
CA GLU A 34 1.82 5.00 -12.79
C GLU A 34 0.39 4.72 -13.23
N LYS A 35 0.26 4.04 -14.37
CA LYS A 35 -1.00 3.69 -14.98
C LYS A 35 -1.27 2.21 -14.82
N VAL A 36 -2.50 1.89 -14.44
CA VAL A 36 -2.95 0.51 -14.23
C VAL A 36 -4.36 0.35 -14.80
N THR A 37 -4.59 -0.76 -15.49
CA THR A 37 -5.94 -1.15 -15.89
C THR A 37 -6.59 -1.90 -14.73
N ILE A 38 -7.77 -1.44 -14.30
CA ILE A 38 -8.49 -2.04 -13.18
C ILE A 38 -9.84 -2.55 -13.64
N GLU A 39 -10.11 -3.80 -13.32
CA GLU A 39 -11.37 -4.48 -13.55
C GLU A 39 -12.00 -4.92 -12.23
N THR A 40 -13.24 -5.39 -12.30
CA THR A 40 -13.99 -5.90 -11.15
C THR A 40 -14.56 -7.27 -11.50
N GLU A 41 -14.50 -8.22 -10.57
CA GLU A 41 -15.19 -9.50 -10.74
C GLU A 41 -16.69 -9.29 -11.00
N ASN A 42 -17.23 -10.03 -11.97
CA ASN A 42 -18.65 -9.95 -12.32
C ASN A 42 -19.54 -10.77 -11.36
N ARG A 43 -19.26 -10.72 -10.05
CA ARG A 43 -20.09 -11.31 -9.01
C ARG A 43 -19.94 -10.54 -7.70
N ASN A 44 -21.02 -10.53 -6.90
CA ASN A 44 -20.92 -10.10 -5.51
C ASN A 44 -20.31 -11.24 -4.69
N LEU A 45 -19.39 -10.94 -3.78
CA LEU A 45 -18.78 -11.94 -2.90
C LEU A 45 -19.78 -12.38 -1.81
N TYR A 46 -20.22 -11.43 -1.00
CA TYR A 46 -21.17 -11.62 0.10
C TYR A 46 -22.09 -10.39 0.23
N LYS A 47 -23.01 -10.45 1.18
CA LYS A 47 -23.89 -9.34 1.57
C LYS A 47 -23.98 -9.25 3.09
N VAL A 48 -24.10 -8.04 3.60
CA VAL A 48 -24.48 -7.75 4.99
C VAL A 48 -25.60 -6.72 5.00
N SER A 49 -26.45 -6.74 6.01
CA SER A 49 -27.53 -5.79 6.19
C SER A 49 -27.01 -4.55 6.91
N TYR A 50 -27.43 -3.38 6.46
CA TYR A 50 -27.27 -2.11 7.16
C TYR A 50 -28.60 -1.38 7.13
N GLU A 51 -29.23 -1.26 8.31
CA GLU A 51 -30.57 -0.70 8.45
C GLU A 51 -31.58 -1.35 7.49
N ASN A 52 -32.04 -0.63 6.46
CA ASN A 52 -33.05 -1.08 5.50
C ASN A 52 -32.49 -1.51 4.13
N PHE A 53 -31.17 -1.60 3.95
CA PHE A 53 -30.55 -2.03 2.71
C PHE A 53 -29.38 -3.01 2.93
N TYR A 54 -28.83 -3.52 1.83
CA TYR A 54 -27.70 -4.46 1.86
C TYR A 54 -26.44 -3.81 1.32
N LEU A 55 -25.34 -3.92 2.08
CA LEU A 55 -24.00 -3.65 1.58
C LEU A 55 -23.48 -4.91 0.87
N LYS A 56 -23.03 -4.74 -0.37
CA LYS A 56 -22.48 -5.82 -1.21
C LYS A 56 -21.19 -5.35 -1.83
N ALA A 57 -20.17 -6.22 -1.82
CA ALA A 57 -18.89 -5.92 -2.44
C ALA A 57 -18.56 -6.88 -3.57
N LYS A 58 -17.94 -6.34 -4.61
CA LYS A 58 -17.26 -7.09 -5.66
C LYS A 58 -15.76 -6.98 -5.47
N LYS A 59 -15.02 -7.95 -6.00
CA LYS A 59 -13.56 -7.97 -5.89
C LYS A 59 -12.93 -7.16 -7.01
N ILE A 60 -12.02 -6.25 -6.66
CA ILE A 60 -11.22 -5.53 -7.63
C ILE A 60 -10.07 -6.40 -8.11
N ILE A 61 -9.89 -6.45 -9.43
CA ILE A 61 -8.83 -7.17 -10.13
C ILE A 61 -7.99 -6.15 -10.89
N PRO A 62 -6.84 -5.71 -10.34
CA PRO A 62 -5.86 -4.99 -11.12
C PRO A 62 -5.18 -5.93 -12.11
N ASN A 63 -5.11 -5.55 -13.39
CA ASN A 63 -4.52 -6.39 -14.42
C ASN A 63 -2.99 -6.49 -14.23
N ASN A 64 -2.45 -7.70 -14.37
CA ASN A 64 -1.01 -7.99 -14.37
C ASN A 64 -0.27 -7.63 -13.06
N THR A 65 -0.96 -7.57 -11.92
CA THR A 65 -0.32 -7.35 -10.62
C THR A 65 -0.75 -8.40 -9.60
N ALA A 66 0.11 -8.68 -8.61
CA ALA A 66 -0.21 -9.52 -7.46
C ALA A 66 -0.88 -8.70 -6.33
N GLU A 67 -1.45 -7.55 -6.68
CA GLU A 67 -1.98 -6.58 -5.73
C GLU A 67 -3.42 -6.92 -5.35
N VAL A 68 -3.82 -6.42 -4.18
CA VAL A 68 -5.21 -6.49 -3.74
C VAL A 68 -5.80 -5.09 -3.84
N GLY A 69 -6.88 -4.95 -4.60
CA GLY A 69 -7.57 -3.66 -4.78
C GLY A 69 -8.80 -3.52 -3.89
N TYR A 70 -9.08 -2.32 -3.39
CA TYR A 70 -10.32 -1.99 -2.67
C TYR A 70 -10.95 -0.73 -3.20
N CYS A 71 -12.27 -0.72 -3.20
CA CYS A 71 -13.06 0.43 -3.59
C CYS A 71 -13.19 1.45 -2.47
N ILE A 72 -13.18 2.74 -2.83
CA ILE A 72 -13.38 3.85 -1.89
C ILE A 72 -14.83 4.32 -1.94
N ASP A 73 -15.37 4.59 -3.13
CA ASP A 73 -16.69 5.24 -3.30
C ASP A 73 -17.81 4.19 -3.54
N ILE A 74 -18.60 3.84 -2.52
CA ILE A 74 -19.62 2.78 -2.64
C ILE A 74 -20.74 3.07 -3.65
N GLU A 75 -21.12 4.34 -3.83
CA GLU A 75 -22.24 4.77 -4.68
C GLU A 75 -21.87 4.94 -6.16
N LYS A 76 -20.58 4.80 -6.51
CA LYS A 76 -20.10 4.98 -7.89
C LYS A 76 -20.04 3.68 -8.65
N THR A 77 -19.85 3.76 -9.97
CA THR A 77 -19.76 2.57 -10.82
C THR A 77 -18.42 1.87 -10.64
N TYR A 78 -18.46 0.55 -10.43
CA TYR A 78 -17.24 -0.27 -10.31
C TYR A 78 -16.36 -0.17 -11.58
N PRO A 79 -15.03 -0.22 -11.43
CA PRO A 79 -14.11 -0.30 -12.58
C PRO A 79 -14.45 -1.47 -13.50
N SER A 80 -14.36 -1.24 -14.80
CA SER A 80 -14.74 -2.19 -15.86
C SER A 80 -13.68 -2.35 -16.95
N GLY A 81 -12.43 -1.94 -16.68
CA GLY A 81 -11.31 -2.00 -17.61
C GLY A 81 -10.72 -0.63 -17.96
N GLU A 82 -11.07 0.42 -17.23
CA GLU A 82 -10.50 1.75 -17.42
C GLU A 82 -9.02 1.78 -16.99
N VAL A 83 -8.26 2.71 -17.56
CA VAL A 83 -6.87 2.97 -17.18
C VAL A 83 -6.84 4.10 -16.14
N PHE A 84 -6.41 3.76 -14.94
CA PHE A 84 -6.34 4.70 -13.82
C PHE A 84 -4.96 5.32 -13.71
N SER A 85 -4.91 6.52 -13.14
CA SER A 85 -3.66 7.19 -12.76
C SER A 85 -3.54 7.25 -11.24
N LYS A 86 -2.33 7.03 -10.73
CA LYS A 86 -2.03 7.18 -9.31
C LYS A 86 -2.25 8.63 -8.85
N ILE A 87 -2.76 8.81 -7.64
CA ILE A 87 -2.89 10.10 -6.95
C ILE A 87 -2.26 10.03 -5.55
N ASP A 88 -1.80 11.18 -5.04
CA ASP A 88 -0.98 11.24 -3.82
C ASP A 88 -1.77 11.26 -2.49
N LYS A 89 -3.11 11.27 -2.55
CA LYS A 89 -3.95 11.44 -1.35
C LYS A 89 -4.67 10.16 -0.96
N ILE A 90 -4.30 9.61 0.21
CA ILE A 90 -5.04 8.55 0.90
C ILE A 90 -5.58 9.08 2.24
N ASP A 91 -6.80 8.68 2.59
CA ASP A 91 -7.37 8.95 3.92
C ASP A 91 -6.63 8.12 4.97
N THR A 92 -6.18 8.74 6.06
CA THR A 92 -5.43 8.04 7.12
C THR A 92 -6.24 6.93 7.77
N ARG A 93 -7.58 7.08 7.85
CA ARG A 93 -8.49 6.04 8.34
C ARG A 93 -8.48 4.82 7.42
N ALA A 94 -8.42 5.05 6.10
CA ALA A 94 -8.28 3.97 5.13
C ALA A 94 -6.97 3.20 5.33
N THR A 95 -5.85 3.92 5.52
CA THR A 95 -4.55 3.28 5.80
C THR A 95 -4.60 2.41 7.06
N GLY A 96 -5.19 2.90 8.15
CA GLY A 96 -5.36 2.13 9.39
C GLY A 96 -6.19 0.86 9.18
N VAL A 97 -7.36 0.99 8.55
CA VAL A 97 -8.23 -0.15 8.24
C VAL A 97 -7.54 -1.19 7.37
N LEU A 98 -6.85 -0.76 6.31
CA LEU A 98 -6.12 -1.66 5.41
C LEU A 98 -4.92 -2.35 6.08
N ALA A 99 -4.33 -1.72 7.09
CA ALA A 99 -3.29 -2.35 7.92
C ALA A 99 -3.86 -3.38 8.91
N ALA A 100 -5.10 -3.19 9.37
CA ALA A 100 -5.81 -4.13 10.24
C ALA A 100 -6.55 -5.24 9.47
N GLY A 101 -6.75 -5.09 8.16
CA GLY A 101 -7.49 -6.02 7.31
C GLY A 101 -6.61 -6.83 6.36
N TYR A 102 -7.26 -7.49 5.40
CA TYR A 102 -6.61 -8.29 4.36
C TYR A 102 -5.97 -7.38 3.30
N PRO A 103 -4.79 -7.71 2.73
CA PRO A 103 -3.96 -8.89 2.99
C PRO A 103 -2.90 -8.71 4.07
N ASN A 104 -2.88 -7.58 4.80
CA ASN A 104 -1.95 -7.39 5.92
C ASN A 104 -2.21 -8.40 7.05
N LYS A 105 -3.47 -8.76 7.24
CA LYS A 105 -3.94 -9.87 8.07
C LYS A 105 -4.43 -11.01 7.19
N THR A 106 -3.99 -12.23 7.49
CA THR A 106 -4.50 -13.42 6.81
C THR A 106 -5.94 -13.71 7.24
N LYS A 107 -6.64 -14.55 6.48
CA LYS A 107 -7.99 -15.01 6.86
C LYS A 107 -8.00 -15.67 8.24
N GLU A 108 -6.95 -16.41 8.61
CA GLU A 108 -6.83 -17.08 9.90
C GLU A 108 -6.64 -16.07 11.04
N GLU A 109 -5.80 -15.04 10.85
CA GLU A 109 -5.65 -13.94 11.83
C GLU A 109 -6.95 -13.16 12.04
N LEU A 110 -7.81 -13.11 11.01
CA LEU A 110 -9.12 -12.47 11.06
C LEU A 110 -10.24 -13.40 11.56
N GLY A 111 -9.94 -14.69 11.79
CA GLY A 111 -10.92 -15.69 12.22
C GLY A 111 -11.95 -16.06 11.14
N LEU A 112 -11.54 -16.03 9.87
CA LEU A 112 -12.38 -16.26 8.68
C LEU A 112 -11.97 -17.51 7.91
N ASP A 113 -12.89 -18.07 7.15
CA ASP A 113 -12.74 -19.40 6.56
C ASP A 113 -12.03 -19.36 5.20
N ASN A 114 -12.10 -18.23 4.48
CA ASN A 114 -11.46 -18.07 3.17
C ASN A 114 -11.03 -16.62 2.88
N ASN A 115 -10.23 -16.43 1.83
CA ASN A 115 -9.69 -15.11 1.47
C ASN A 115 -10.76 -14.16 0.93
N ASP A 116 -11.86 -14.68 0.35
CA ASP A 116 -12.95 -13.84 -0.14
C ASP A 116 -13.75 -13.25 1.03
N GLU A 117 -13.94 -14.00 2.13
CA GLU A 117 -14.52 -13.46 3.38
C GLU A 117 -13.62 -12.37 3.97
N ALA A 118 -12.31 -12.60 4.00
CA ALA A 118 -11.33 -11.65 4.53
C ALA A 118 -11.29 -10.35 3.71
N TYR A 119 -11.29 -10.47 2.38
CA TYR A 119 -11.44 -9.35 1.46
C TYR A 119 -12.76 -8.62 1.73
N PHE A 120 -13.88 -9.33 1.77
CA PHE A 120 -15.20 -8.74 1.94
C PHE A 120 -15.31 -7.98 3.27
N ALA A 121 -14.88 -8.58 4.38
CA ALA A 121 -14.89 -7.93 5.69
C ALA A 121 -14.04 -6.64 5.69
N THR A 122 -12.88 -6.68 5.03
CA THR A 122 -12.01 -5.51 4.88
C THR A 122 -12.66 -4.40 4.06
N GLN A 123 -13.33 -4.74 2.94
CA GLN A 123 -14.04 -3.77 2.10
C GLN A 123 -15.18 -3.07 2.86
N ILE A 124 -15.97 -3.81 3.64
CA ILE A 124 -17.06 -3.23 4.44
C ILE A 124 -16.51 -2.34 5.56
N ALA A 125 -15.45 -2.77 6.25
CA ALA A 125 -14.79 -1.96 7.28
C ALA A 125 -14.20 -0.68 6.69
N LEU A 126 -13.64 -0.75 5.47
CA LEU A 126 -13.10 0.40 4.76
C LEU A 126 -14.18 1.43 4.44
N TRP A 127 -15.31 1.00 3.86
CA TRP A 127 -16.46 1.90 3.64
C TRP A 127 -16.97 2.50 4.95
N SER A 128 -17.04 1.71 6.02
CA SER A 128 -17.45 2.22 7.33
C SER A 128 -16.53 3.32 7.85
N ALA A 129 -15.21 3.18 7.62
CA ALA A 129 -14.22 4.17 8.04
C ALA A 129 -14.25 5.47 7.22
N ILE A 130 -14.48 5.39 5.91
CA ILE A 130 -14.35 6.55 5.01
C ILE A 130 -15.70 7.21 4.67
N GLU A 131 -16.76 6.42 4.49
CA GLU A 131 -18.13 6.89 4.18
C GLU A 131 -18.97 7.08 5.46
N GLY A 132 -18.54 6.52 6.59
CA GLY A 132 -19.17 6.77 7.90
C GLY A 132 -20.32 5.82 8.27
N TYR A 133 -20.40 4.63 7.67
CA TYR A 133 -21.33 3.59 8.13
C TYR A 133 -20.99 3.14 9.55
N ASP A 134 -22.00 3.01 10.40
CA ASP A 134 -21.85 2.50 11.77
C ASP A 134 -21.69 0.96 11.77
N VAL A 135 -20.48 0.48 12.07
CA VAL A 135 -20.16 -0.96 12.09
C VAL A 135 -20.99 -1.77 13.09
N TYR A 136 -21.61 -1.14 14.09
CA TYR A 136 -22.46 -1.81 15.06
C TYR A 136 -23.90 -2.00 14.56
N LYS A 137 -24.31 -1.24 13.54
CA LYS A 137 -25.58 -1.45 12.82
C LYS A 137 -25.50 -2.49 11.72
N ILE A 138 -24.28 -2.95 11.38
CA ILE A 138 -24.07 -4.01 10.40
C ILE A 138 -24.42 -5.36 11.03
N THR A 139 -25.31 -6.09 10.35
CA THR A 139 -25.74 -7.44 10.73
C THR A 139 -25.67 -8.39 9.53
N GLY A 140 -25.67 -9.70 9.77
CA GLY A 140 -25.62 -10.69 8.70
C GLY A 140 -25.58 -12.12 9.23
N ASP A 141 -25.80 -13.07 8.32
CA ASP A 141 -26.00 -14.49 8.66
C ASP A 141 -24.71 -15.17 9.15
N ASN A 142 -23.53 -14.70 8.69
CA ASN A 142 -22.23 -15.22 9.11
C ASN A 142 -21.63 -14.37 10.24
N PRO A 143 -21.67 -14.82 11.51
CA PRO A 143 -21.18 -14.04 12.64
C PRO A 143 -19.66 -13.82 12.62
N LYS A 144 -18.88 -14.67 11.95
CA LYS A 144 -17.44 -14.49 11.80
C LYS A 144 -17.14 -13.25 10.95
N ILE A 145 -17.84 -13.10 9.81
CA ILE A 145 -17.71 -11.91 8.95
C ILE A 145 -18.08 -10.63 9.72
N ILE A 146 -19.19 -10.65 10.46
CA ILE A 146 -19.63 -9.48 11.26
C ILE A 146 -18.59 -9.11 12.34
N THR A 147 -18.03 -10.12 13.01
CA THR A 147 -16.99 -9.91 14.02
C THR A 147 -15.72 -9.35 13.38
N ALA A 148 -15.29 -9.90 12.24
CA ALA A 148 -14.12 -9.43 11.51
C ALA A 148 -14.28 -7.98 11.03
N ILE A 149 -15.44 -7.59 10.48
CA ILE A 149 -15.73 -6.21 10.07
C ILE A 149 -15.49 -5.23 11.23
N ARG A 150 -16.06 -5.54 12.40
CA ARG A 150 -15.93 -4.68 13.60
C ARG A 150 -14.49 -4.63 14.11
N ASN A 151 -13.80 -5.77 14.15
CA ASN A 151 -12.41 -5.83 14.61
C ASN A 151 -11.47 -5.06 13.68
N ILE A 152 -11.60 -5.23 12.37
CA ILE A 152 -10.80 -4.51 11.37
C ILE A 152 -11.03 -3.00 11.50
N TYR A 153 -12.29 -2.56 11.58
CA TYR A 153 -12.62 -1.15 11.75
C TYR A 153 -12.04 -0.59 13.05
N ASN A 154 -12.31 -1.23 14.19
CA ASN A 154 -11.88 -0.73 15.50
C ASN A 154 -10.36 -0.71 15.62
N ASN A 155 -9.67 -1.75 15.16
CA ASN A 155 -8.21 -1.79 15.17
C ASN A 155 -7.63 -0.73 14.23
N GLY A 156 -8.23 -0.55 13.05
CA GLY A 156 -7.79 0.42 12.07
C GLY A 156 -7.93 1.87 12.54
N ILE A 157 -9.10 2.24 13.06
CA ILE A 157 -9.36 3.61 13.54
C ILE A 157 -8.54 3.94 14.81
N ASN A 158 -8.29 2.95 15.68
CA ASN A 158 -7.48 3.14 16.89
C ASN A 158 -5.97 2.93 16.66
N ASN A 159 -5.52 2.73 15.42
CA ASN A 159 -4.12 2.44 15.07
C ASN A 159 -3.52 1.24 15.85
N ILE A 160 -4.35 0.27 16.22
CA ILE A 160 -3.92 -1.00 16.82
C ILE A 160 -3.54 -1.95 15.68
N VAL A 161 -2.47 -1.59 14.98
CA VAL A 161 -2.02 -2.26 13.76
C VAL A 161 -0.67 -2.91 14.00
N GLY A 162 -0.54 -4.18 13.59
CA GLY A 162 0.71 -4.93 13.68
C GLY A 162 1.69 -4.53 12.57
N LYS A 163 2.64 -5.42 12.28
CA LYS A 163 3.57 -5.23 11.15
C LYS A 163 2.79 -5.10 9.83
N ASN A 164 2.98 -3.97 9.16
CA ASN A 164 2.37 -3.69 7.87
C ASN A 164 3.32 -4.10 6.72
N ASN A 165 2.98 -5.18 6.04
CA ASN A 165 3.78 -5.76 4.95
C ASN A 165 3.39 -5.20 3.57
N TYR A 166 2.35 -4.37 3.50
CA TYR A 166 1.84 -3.82 2.26
C TYR A 166 1.92 -2.29 2.26
N GLU A 167 2.13 -1.72 1.08
CA GLU A 167 1.97 -0.28 0.85
C GLU A 167 0.69 -0.03 0.05
N SER A 168 0.04 1.09 0.31
CA SER A 168 -1.24 1.46 -0.31
C SER A 168 -1.05 2.62 -1.26
N ARG A 169 -1.59 2.52 -2.48
CA ARG A 169 -1.61 3.58 -3.50
C ARG A 169 -3.03 3.82 -3.99
N VAL A 170 -3.41 5.07 -4.20
CA VAL A 170 -4.76 5.44 -4.63
C VAL A 170 -4.78 5.75 -6.11
N TYR A 171 -5.82 5.30 -6.79
CA TYR A 171 -5.99 5.40 -8.24
C TYR A 171 -7.32 6.03 -8.56
N TYR A 172 -7.30 6.92 -9.55
CA TYR A 172 -8.45 7.68 -10.02
C TYR A 172 -8.49 7.74 -11.55
N VAL A 173 -9.70 7.83 -12.10
CA VAL A 173 -9.93 7.98 -13.54
C VAL A 173 -10.89 9.13 -13.83
N ASN A 174 -12.06 9.17 -13.19
CA ASN A 174 -13.07 10.23 -13.29
C ASN A 174 -14.07 10.13 -12.13
N ASP A 175 -14.97 11.11 -12.02
CA ASP A 175 -15.91 11.21 -10.89
C ASP A 175 -17.06 10.18 -10.90
N ASN A 176 -17.26 9.44 -12.00
CA ASN A 176 -18.35 8.47 -12.12
C ASN A 176 -17.94 7.04 -11.73
N ILE A 177 -16.63 6.76 -11.73
CA ILE A 177 -16.04 5.46 -11.42
C ILE A 177 -15.46 5.48 -10.01
N GLN A 178 -15.58 4.37 -9.28
CA GLN A 178 -15.02 4.25 -7.93
C GLN A 178 -13.51 4.47 -7.97
N LYS A 179 -12.98 5.29 -7.05
CA LYS A 179 -11.54 5.30 -6.77
C LYS A 179 -11.16 3.97 -6.15
N VAL A 180 -9.92 3.58 -6.41
CA VAL A 180 -9.39 2.29 -5.96
C VAL A 180 -8.11 2.49 -5.16
N ILE A 181 -7.97 1.76 -4.07
CA ILE A 181 -6.70 1.60 -3.36
C ILE A 181 -6.10 0.26 -3.75
N LEU A 182 -4.89 0.24 -4.29
CA LEU A 182 -4.13 -1.00 -4.53
C LEU A 182 -3.10 -1.21 -3.42
N LEU A 183 -3.03 -2.45 -2.93
CA LEU A 183 -2.05 -2.89 -1.96
C LEU A 183 -0.99 -3.77 -2.62
N SER A 184 0.25 -3.29 -2.65
CA SER A 184 1.44 -4.04 -3.07
C SER A 184 2.24 -4.49 -1.86
N ARG A 185 2.82 -5.69 -1.93
CA ARG A 185 3.75 -6.16 -0.88
C ARG A 185 5.00 -5.28 -0.91
N LYS A 186 5.42 -4.77 0.25
CA LYS A 186 6.68 -4.04 0.39
C LYS A 186 7.85 -4.95 0.03
N GLN A 187 8.78 -4.47 -0.80
CA GLN A 187 10.02 -5.18 -1.04
C GLN A 187 10.85 -5.16 0.24
N VAL A 188 11.25 -6.34 0.72
CA VAL A 188 12.21 -6.46 1.81
C VAL A 188 13.57 -6.17 1.18
N ILE A 189 14.13 -4.98 1.43
CA ILE A 189 15.53 -4.73 1.12
C ILE A 189 16.31 -5.48 2.19
N GLU A 190 16.86 -6.66 1.86
CA GLU A 190 17.85 -7.31 2.72
C GLU A 190 19.06 -6.37 2.79
N GLU A 191 19.31 -5.81 3.97
CA GLU A 191 20.57 -5.11 4.21
C GLU A 191 21.71 -6.11 3.95
N PRO A 192 22.74 -5.73 3.18
CA PRO A 192 23.85 -6.64 2.90
C PRO A 192 24.45 -7.08 4.24
N PRO A 193 24.81 -8.37 4.39
CA PRO A 193 25.33 -8.87 5.65
C PRO A 193 26.50 -8.00 6.11
N THR A 194 26.35 -7.40 7.29
CA THR A 194 27.43 -6.74 8.00
C THR A 194 28.60 -7.72 8.04
N SER A 195 29.73 -7.37 7.42
CA SER A 195 30.93 -8.18 7.44
C SER A 195 31.38 -8.35 8.88
N GLU A 196 31.11 -9.52 9.47
CA GLU A 196 31.74 -9.94 10.72
C GLU A 196 33.26 -9.89 10.52
N GLY A 197 33.90 -9.05 11.33
CA GLY A 197 35.34 -8.86 11.30
C GLY A 197 36.06 -10.18 11.53
N ASN A 198 37.03 -10.48 10.67
CA ASN A 198 37.95 -11.61 10.83
C ASN A 198 38.56 -11.61 12.23
N GLN A 199 38.12 -12.54 13.08
CA GLN A 199 38.80 -12.85 14.33
C GLN A 199 40.08 -13.66 13.98
N PRO A 200 41.27 -13.31 14.49
CA PRO A 200 42.49 -14.05 14.17
C PRO A 200 42.39 -15.51 14.66
N PRO A 201 42.93 -16.49 13.92
CA PRO A 201 42.89 -17.88 14.34
C PRO A 201 43.70 -18.11 15.63
N THR A 202 43.09 -18.82 16.58
CA THR A 202 43.70 -19.32 17.81
C THR A 202 44.81 -20.33 17.48
N PRO A 203 45.97 -20.34 18.16
CA PRO A 203 47.06 -21.27 17.85
C PRO A 203 46.67 -22.73 18.14
N GLU A 204 46.94 -23.60 17.17
CA GLU A 204 46.68 -25.05 17.19
C GLU A 204 47.61 -25.76 18.19
N GLU A 205 47.03 -26.46 19.16
CA GLU A 205 47.74 -27.23 20.19
C GLU A 205 48.15 -28.60 19.61
N ASN A 206 49.45 -28.86 19.47
CA ASN A 206 49.97 -30.11 18.92
C ASN A 206 49.68 -31.32 19.84
N PRO A 207 49.21 -32.46 19.31
CA PRO A 207 48.95 -33.65 20.11
C PRO A 207 50.23 -34.41 20.52
N PRO A 208 50.19 -35.22 21.60
CA PRO A 208 51.37 -35.80 22.22
C PRO A 208 51.93 -36.99 21.44
N ILE A 209 53.27 -37.05 21.37
CA ILE A 209 54.04 -38.14 20.76
C ILE A 209 53.94 -39.38 21.66
N MET A 210 53.36 -40.47 21.14
CA MET A 210 53.36 -41.77 21.82
C MET A 210 54.40 -42.68 21.15
N GLY A 211 55.41 -43.06 21.93
CA GLY A 211 56.56 -43.83 21.45
C GLY A 211 56.31 -45.33 21.31
N LYS A 212 57.09 -45.94 20.41
CA LYS A 212 57.72 -47.25 20.53
C LYS A 212 59.02 -47.24 19.75
#